data_AF-A0A141R981-F1
#
_entry.id   AF-A0A141R981-F1
#
_cell.length_a   1.000
_cell.length_b   1.000
_cell.length_c   1.000
_cell.angle_alpha   90.00
_cell.angle_beta   90.00
_cell.angle_gamma   90.00
#
_symmetry.space_group_name_H-M   'P 1'
#
loop_
_entity.id
_entity.type
_entity.pdbx_description
1 polymer ?
#
loop_
_entity_poly.entity_id
_entity_poly.type
_entity_poly.pdbx_seq_one_letter_code
_entity_poly.pdbx_strand_id
1 'polypeptide(L)'
;WTSWLADNARSFRRALLAHRDGALLHAGTSPTRVGGETFYPKLVYLVRAGFTEAEAAMILLAISEYTLGCVLEEQSRTYGNDNKMLSKIPAEIAHIESLVNPHPDTAFEYGLSLIIKGLSMPSA
;
A
#
# COMPACT_ATOMS: atom_id res chain seq x y z
N TRP A 1 -9.39 3.72 -15.11
CA TRP A 1 -8.72 4.22 -13.91
C TRP A 1 -8.44 3.11 -12.89
N THR A 2 -9.35 2.14 -12.68
CA THR A 2 -9.18 1.02 -11.72
C THR A 2 -7.92 0.18 -11.97
N SER A 3 -7.76 -0.39 -13.16
CA SER A 3 -6.59 -1.21 -13.53
C SER A 3 -5.28 -0.42 -13.40
N TRP A 4 -5.27 0.79 -13.94
CA TRP A 4 -4.13 1.70 -13.86
C TRP A 4 -3.74 2.04 -12.41
N LEU A 5 -4.72 2.27 -11.52
CA LEU A 5 -4.43 2.60 -10.12
C LEU A 5 -3.84 1.39 -9.39
N ALA A 6 -4.34 0.18 -9.69
CA ALA A 6 -3.77 -1.06 -9.18
C ALA A 6 -2.32 -1.24 -9.66
N ASP A 7 -2.07 -1.03 -10.96
CA ASP A 7 -0.73 -1.16 -11.54
C ASP A 7 0.24 -0.10 -11.00
N ASN A 8 -0.23 1.12 -10.75
CA ASN A 8 0.53 2.15 -10.07
C ASN A 8 0.94 1.72 -8.65
N ALA A 9 0.00 1.16 -7.86
CA ALA A 9 0.27 0.68 -6.51
C ALA A 9 1.30 -0.48 -6.52
N ARG A 10 1.12 -1.47 -7.42
CA ARG A 10 2.06 -2.58 -7.60
C ARG A 10 3.45 -2.10 -8.01
N SER A 11 3.51 -1.16 -8.95
CA SER A 11 4.79 -0.60 -9.39
C SER A 11 5.49 0.16 -8.28
N PHE A 12 4.73 0.91 -7.48
CA PHE A 12 5.27 1.61 -6.32
C PHE A 12 5.77 0.63 -5.25
N ARG A 13 5.00 -0.41 -4.93
CA ARG A 13 5.44 -1.50 -4.03
C ARG A 13 6.76 -2.12 -4.47
N ARG A 14 6.88 -2.50 -5.75
CA ARG A 14 8.13 -3.05 -6.31
C ARG A 14 9.31 -2.08 -6.16
N ALA A 15 9.09 -0.78 -6.37
CA ALA A 15 10.14 0.22 -6.20
C ALA A 15 10.61 0.34 -4.75
N LEU A 16 9.68 0.32 -3.78
CA LEU A 16 10.03 0.35 -2.35
C LEU A 16 10.75 -0.93 -1.90
N LEU A 17 10.36 -2.09 -2.42
CA LEU A 17 10.99 -3.38 -2.10
C LEU A 17 12.34 -3.60 -2.80
N ALA A 18 12.72 -2.76 -3.76
CA ALA A 18 14.00 -2.88 -4.47
C ALA A 18 15.21 -2.65 -3.56
N HIS A 19 15.01 -2.01 -2.40
CA HIS A 19 16.05 -1.75 -1.41
C HIS A 19 15.58 -2.14 -0.01
N ARG A 20 16.54 -2.56 0.82
CA ARG A 20 16.31 -3.08 2.18
C ARG A 20 15.40 -2.21 3.04
N ASP A 21 15.67 -0.91 3.05
CA ASP A 21 14.89 0.06 3.83
C ASP A 21 14.13 1.03 2.90
N GLY A 22 13.76 0.58 1.69
CA GLY A 22 13.18 1.46 0.68
C GLY A 22 11.89 2.15 1.11
N ALA A 23 11.07 1.53 1.97
CA ALA A 23 9.93 2.20 2.58
C ALA A 23 10.35 3.29 3.58
N LEU A 24 11.31 3.03 4.46
CA LEU A 24 11.82 4.02 5.39
C LEU A 24 12.49 5.20 4.68
N LEU A 25 13.22 4.94 3.59
CA LEU A 25 13.83 5.99 2.75
C LEU A 25 12.77 6.86 2.06
N HIS A 26 11.61 6.30 1.72
CA HIS A 26 10.52 7.03 1.10
C HIS A 26 9.62 7.76 2.12
N ALA A 27 9.55 7.27 3.37
CA ALA A 27 8.70 7.85 4.40
C ALA A 27 9.05 9.33 4.66
N GLY A 28 8.01 10.16 4.81
CA GLY A 28 8.17 11.60 5.03
C GLY A 28 8.57 12.40 3.78
N THR A 29 8.63 11.77 2.61
CA THR A 29 8.74 12.51 1.35
C THR A 29 7.38 13.05 0.91
N SER A 30 7.39 14.19 0.20
CA SER A 30 6.18 14.79 -0.38
C SER A 30 6.30 14.83 -1.90
N PRO A 31 5.18 14.87 -2.66
CA PRO A 31 5.22 15.07 -4.10
C PRO A 31 6.05 16.28 -4.54
N THR A 32 6.01 17.36 -3.75
CA THR A 32 6.85 18.56 -3.94
C THR A 32 8.35 18.32 -3.73
N ARG A 33 8.73 17.33 -2.92
CA ARG A 33 10.11 16.99 -2.57
C ARG A 33 10.74 15.93 -3.50
N VAL A 34 9.94 14.99 -4.03
CA VAL A 34 10.43 13.88 -4.88
C VAL A 34 10.19 14.13 -6.38
N GLY A 35 9.62 15.29 -6.74
CA GLY A 35 9.37 15.69 -8.13
C GLY A 35 7.89 15.58 -8.49
N GLY A 36 7.23 16.76 -8.55
CA GLY A 36 5.84 16.89 -8.96
C GLY A 36 5.54 16.34 -10.36
N GLU A 37 6.58 16.14 -11.18
CA GLU A 37 6.52 15.58 -12.54
C GLU A 37 5.88 14.19 -12.60
N THR A 38 6.03 13.39 -11.54
CA THR A 38 5.42 12.05 -11.48
C THR A 38 4.03 12.07 -10.84
N PHE A 39 3.71 13.06 -10.02
CA PHE A 39 2.44 13.15 -9.28
C PHE A 39 1.36 13.83 -10.12
N TYR A 40 1.68 14.97 -10.72
CA TYR A 40 0.70 15.78 -11.43
C TYR A 40 0.02 15.05 -12.60
N PRO A 41 0.71 14.29 -13.46
CA PRO A 41 0.05 13.51 -14.51
C PRO A 41 -0.93 12.46 -13.97
N LYS A 42 -0.63 11.86 -12.82
CA LYS A 42 -1.49 10.87 -12.15
C LYS A 42 -2.77 11.52 -11.64
N LEU A 43 -2.65 12.71 -11.04
CA LEU A 43 -3.77 13.51 -10.58
C LEU A 43 -4.66 13.90 -11.76
N VAL A 44 -4.09 14.46 -12.83
CA VAL A 44 -4.83 14.85 -14.05
C VAL A 44 -5.53 13.65 -14.68
N TYR A 45 -4.89 12.47 -14.69
CA TYR A 45 -5.51 11.25 -15.20
C TYR A 45 -6.76 10.84 -14.40
N LEU A 46 -6.71 10.92 -13.06
CA LEU A 46 -7.87 10.62 -12.21
C LEU A 46 -8.97 11.68 -12.34
N VAL A 47 -8.63 12.95 -12.50
CA VAL A 47 -9.62 14.01 -12.78
C VAL A 47 -10.36 13.73 -14.09
N ARG A 48 -9.64 13.35 -15.15
CA ARG A 48 -10.26 12.93 -16.42
C ARG A 48 -11.12 11.67 -16.31
N ALA A 49 -10.89 10.86 -15.28
CA ALA A 49 -11.68 9.67 -14.99
C ALA A 49 -12.98 9.96 -14.23
N GLY A 50 -13.22 11.23 -13.83
CA GLY A 50 -14.46 11.68 -13.21
C GLY A 50 -14.35 12.08 -11.74
N PHE A 51 -13.17 12.00 -11.13
CA PHE A 51 -12.94 12.46 -9.76
C PHE A 51 -12.71 13.98 -9.72
N THR A 52 -13.07 14.62 -8.63
CA THR A 52 -12.61 15.98 -8.33
C THR A 52 -11.10 15.98 -8.09
N GLU A 53 -10.47 17.15 -8.19
CA GLU A 53 -9.03 17.30 -7.89
C GLU A 53 -8.68 16.90 -6.45
N ALA A 54 -9.53 17.25 -5.49
CA ALA A 54 -9.37 16.87 -4.09
C ALA A 54 -9.47 15.35 -3.90
N GLU A 55 -10.47 14.70 -4.50
CA GLU A 55 -10.60 13.24 -4.46
C GLU A 55 -9.41 12.56 -5.13
N ALA A 56 -8.98 13.02 -6.31
CA ALA A 56 -7.83 12.47 -7.00
C ALA A 56 -6.55 12.53 -6.13
N ALA A 57 -6.30 13.65 -5.46
CA ALA A 57 -5.19 13.81 -4.53
C ALA A 57 -5.30 12.84 -3.34
N MET A 58 -6.48 12.73 -2.72
CA MET A 58 -6.71 11.83 -1.59
C MET A 58 -6.61 10.35 -1.99
N ILE A 59 -7.05 9.98 -3.19
CA ILE A 59 -6.91 8.62 -3.74
C ILE A 59 -5.42 8.26 -3.89
N LEU A 60 -4.63 9.16 -4.48
CA LEU A 60 -3.19 8.93 -4.64
C LEU A 60 -2.48 8.85 -3.29
N LEU A 61 -2.85 9.70 -2.33
CA LEU A 61 -2.33 9.65 -0.97
C LEU A 61 -2.67 8.32 -0.30
N ALA A 62 -3.94 7.93 -0.27
CA ALA A 62 -4.40 6.70 0.37
C ALA A 62 -3.73 5.44 -0.20
N ILE A 63 -3.60 5.35 -1.53
CA ILE A 63 -2.89 4.24 -2.18
C ILE A 63 -1.40 4.24 -1.82
N SER A 64 -0.78 5.42 -1.71
CA SER A 64 0.64 5.54 -1.35
C SER A 64 0.87 5.12 0.10
N GLU A 65 0.05 5.59 1.04
CA GLU A 65 0.15 5.25 2.46
C GLU A 65 -0.15 3.78 2.72
N TYR A 66 -1.17 3.23 2.06
CA TYR A 66 -1.47 1.79 2.10
C TYR A 66 -0.27 0.96 1.62
N THR A 67 0.27 1.31 0.45
CA THR A 67 1.42 0.60 -0.13
C THR A 67 2.65 0.71 0.77
N LEU A 68 2.93 1.90 1.30
CA LEU A 68 4.04 2.16 2.20
C LEU A 68 3.93 1.35 3.48
N GLY A 69 2.75 1.31 4.10
CA GLY A 69 2.48 0.51 5.31
C GLY A 69 2.67 -0.98 5.09
N CYS A 70 2.17 -1.52 3.98
CA CYS A 70 2.40 -2.93 3.61
C CYS A 70 3.88 -3.25 3.47
N VAL A 71 4.65 -2.38 2.81
CA VAL A 71 6.09 -2.63 2.61
C VAL A 71 6.89 -2.47 3.90
N LEU A 72 6.53 -1.51 4.77
CA LEU A 72 7.17 -1.37 6.10
C LEU A 72 7.04 -2.65 6.91
N GLU A 73 5.85 -3.26 6.93
CA GLU A 73 5.59 -4.50 7.67
C GLU A 73 6.29 -5.71 7.03
N GLU A 74 6.36 -5.77 5.70
CA GLU A 74 7.08 -6.82 4.98
C GLU A 74 8.60 -6.75 5.23
N GLN A 75 9.16 -5.54 5.18
CA GLN A 75 10.57 -5.29 5.48
C GLN A 75 10.86 -5.59 6.96
N SER A 76 9.99 -5.20 7.91
CA SER A 76 10.19 -5.47 9.34
C SER A 76 10.25 -6.99 9.64
N ARG A 77 9.39 -7.80 9.02
CA ARG A 77 9.36 -9.27 9.19
C ARG A 77 10.58 -9.96 8.59
N THR A 78 11.04 -9.49 7.44
CA THR A 78 12.22 -10.04 6.75
C THR A 78 13.48 -9.87 7.62
N TYR A 79 13.60 -8.77 8.36
CA TYR A 79 14.73 -8.50 9.25
C TYR A 79 14.52 -8.95 10.70
N GLY A 80 13.28 -9.11 11.16
CA GLY A 80 12.93 -9.51 12.53
C GLY A 80 13.03 -11.01 12.83
N ASN A 81 13.40 -11.84 11.86
CA ASN A 81 13.40 -13.30 11.98
C ASN A 81 14.48 -13.86 12.95
N ASP A 82 15.36 -13.00 13.48
CA ASP A 82 16.32 -13.34 14.53
C ASP A 82 15.70 -13.43 15.94
N ASN A 83 14.44 -12.99 16.12
CA ASN A 83 13.80 -12.94 17.44
C ASN A 83 12.55 -13.83 17.55
N LYS A 84 12.69 -15.10 17.16
CA LYS A 84 11.74 -16.18 17.50
C LYS A 84 11.74 -16.48 19.02
N MET A 85 11.37 -15.50 19.84
CA MET A 85 10.91 -15.74 21.20
C MET A 85 9.42 -16.03 21.14
N LEU A 86 9.13 -17.33 20.99
CA LEU A 86 7.80 -17.92 21.05
C LEU A 86 7.15 -17.60 22.42
N SER A 87 6.29 -16.59 22.47
CA SER A 87 5.15 -16.66 23.38
C SER A 87 4.24 -17.77 22.86
N LYS A 88 3.86 -18.72 23.73
CA LYS A 88 2.88 -19.75 23.37
C LYS A 88 1.55 -19.06 23.09
N ILE A 89 1.23 -18.88 21.81
CA ILE A 89 -0.09 -18.42 21.37
C ILE A 89 -1.13 -19.44 21.90
N PRO A 90 -2.15 -19.01 22.66
CA PRO A 90 -3.24 -19.89 23.09
C PRO A 90 -3.87 -20.62 21.90
N ALA A 91 -4.21 -21.90 22.08
CA ALA A 91 -4.71 -22.75 21.00
C ALA A 91 -5.99 -22.20 20.37
N GLU A 92 -6.80 -21.49 21.16
CA GLU A 92 -8.06 -20.86 20.76
C GLU A 92 -7.86 -19.76 19.70
N ILE A 93 -6.71 -19.10 19.69
CA ILE A 93 -6.40 -18.01 18.74
C ILE A 93 -5.32 -18.38 17.72
N ALA A 94 -4.69 -19.55 17.86
CA ALA A 94 -3.67 -20.03 16.92
C ALA A 94 -4.20 -20.15 15.47
N HIS A 95 -5.48 -20.50 15.30
CA HIS A 95 -6.11 -20.52 13.98
C HIS A 95 -6.23 -19.11 13.38
N ILE A 96 -6.58 -18.10 14.20
CA ILE A 96 -6.71 -16.71 13.76
C ILE A 96 -5.35 -16.15 13.33
N GLU A 97 -4.30 -16.41 14.10
CA GLU A 97 -2.91 -16.04 13.77
C GLU A 97 -2.49 -16.57 12.39
N SER A 98 -2.86 -17.81 12.05
CA SER A 98 -2.59 -18.36 10.71
C SER A 98 -3.32 -17.64 9.58
N LEU A 99 -4.50 -17.05 9.85
CA LEU A 99 -5.30 -16.31 8.87
C LEU A 99 -4.78 -14.88 8.65
N VAL A 100 -4.17 -14.26 9.67
CA VAL A 100 -3.64 -12.88 9.61
C VAL A 100 -2.15 -12.80 9.29
N ASN A 101 -1.51 -13.94 9.02
CA ASN A 101 -0.14 -14.03 8.53
C ASN A 101 -0.04 -14.65 7.12
N PRO A 102 -0.80 -14.17 6.11
CA PRO A 102 -0.67 -14.66 4.75
C PRO A 102 0.64 -14.19 4.09
N HIS A 103 0.93 -14.69 2.90
CA HIS A 103 2.02 -14.15 2.08
C HIS A 103 1.81 -12.65 1.84
N PRO A 104 2.85 -11.79 1.92
CA PRO A 104 2.72 -10.34 1.76
C PRO A 104 1.99 -9.91 0.49
N ASP A 105 2.25 -10.59 -0.64
CA ASP A 105 1.55 -10.33 -1.90
C ASP A 105 0.03 -10.55 -1.78
N THR A 106 -0.40 -11.61 -1.07
CA THR A 106 -1.82 -11.92 -0.89
C THR A 106 -2.52 -10.85 -0.05
N ALA A 107 -1.90 -10.41 1.04
CA ALA A 107 -2.45 -9.33 1.88
C ALA A 107 -2.52 -8.00 1.10
N PHE A 108 -1.47 -7.67 0.35
CA PHE A 108 -1.40 -6.45 -0.46
C PHE A 108 -2.48 -6.43 -1.56
N GLU A 109 -2.63 -7.51 -2.32
CA GLU A 109 -3.64 -7.56 -3.39
C GLU A 109 -5.07 -7.56 -2.82
N TYR A 110 -5.31 -8.21 -1.67
CA TYR A 110 -6.62 -8.20 -1.03
C TYR A 110 -7.03 -6.78 -0.61
N GLY A 111 -6.19 -6.07 0.14
CA GLY A 111 -6.50 -4.71 0.60
C GLY A 111 -6.58 -3.70 -0.55
N LEU A 112 -5.69 -3.79 -1.54
CA LEU A 112 -5.76 -2.98 -2.76
C LEU A 112 -7.11 -3.18 -3.48
N SER A 113 -7.58 -4.43 -3.57
CA SER A 113 -8.88 -4.72 -4.18
C SER A 113 -10.05 -4.11 -3.41
N LEU A 114 -9.98 -4.07 -2.08
CA LEU A 114 -11.01 -3.45 -1.24
C LEU A 114 -11.06 -1.95 -1.45
N ILE A 115 -9.91 -1.28 -1.48
CA ILE A 115 -9.80 0.16 -1.72
C ILE A 115 -10.40 0.51 -3.10
N ILE A 116 -9.98 -0.20 -4.16
CA ILE A 116 -10.47 0.06 -5.52
C ILE A 116 -11.98 -0.20 -5.65
N LYS A 117 -12.49 -1.26 -5.02
CA LYS A 117 -13.94 -1.53 -4.98
C LYS A 117 -14.69 -0.40 -4.27
N GLY A 118 -14.18 0.08 -3.14
CA GLY A 118 -14.76 1.21 -2.41
C GLY A 118 -14.85 2.48 -3.26
N LEU A 119 -13.79 2.81 -4.01
CA LEU A 119 -13.76 3.95 -4.93
C LEU A 119 -14.70 3.81 -6.14
N SER A 120 -15.15 2.59 -6.44
CA SER A 120 -16.07 2.33 -7.54
C SER A 120 -17.54 2.44 -7.11
N MET A 121 -17.81 2.55 -5.82
CA MET A 121 -19.16 2.75 -5.32
C MET A 121 -19.53 4.24 -5.37
N PRO A 122 -20.79 4.59 -5.67
CA PRO A 122 -21.26 5.96 -5.56
C PRO A 122 -21.05 6.49 -4.13
N SER A 123 -20.61 7.73 -4.00
CA SER A 123 -20.63 8.44 -2.71
C SER A 123 -22.07 8.46 -2.19
N ALA A 124 -22.25 8.06 -0.93
CA ALA A 124 -23.54 8.10 -0.24
C ALA A 124 -24.05 9.54 -0.04
#